data_AF-A0A090ILX4-F1
#
_entry.id   AF-A0A090ILX4-F1
#
_cell.length_a   1.000
_cell.length_b   1.000
_cell.length_c   1.000
_cell.angle_alpha   90.00
_cell.angle_beta   90.00
_cell.angle_gamma   90.00
#
_symmetry.space_group_name_H-M   'P 1'
#
loop_
_entity.id
_entity.type
_entity.pdbx_description
1 polymer ?
#
loop_
_entity_poly.entity_id
_entity_poly.type
_entity_poly.pdbx_seq_one_letter_code
_entity_poly.pdbx_strand_id
1 'polypeptide(L)'
;MELTSKACDLVFKKVENIANNRGGKEHQSYLDLYRLIGEEDAKIAEMFNNPTRNNVLMKIVFLKKYGILSDDQLHFFSEETQEFVSSLLEE
;
A
#
# COMPACT_ATOMS: atom_id res chain seq x y z
N MET A 1 12.24 5.82 3.45
CA MET A 1 11.65 7.15 3.16
C MET A 1 10.99 7.15 1.79
N GLU A 2 11.61 6.61 0.74
CA GLU A 2 10.97 6.53 -0.60
C GLU A 2 9.69 5.68 -0.68
N LEU A 3 9.64 4.51 -0.03
CA LEU A 3 8.47 3.62 -0.14
C LEU A 3 7.20 4.22 0.48
N THR A 4 7.33 4.92 1.62
CA THR A 4 6.21 5.61 2.26
C THR A 4 5.73 6.76 1.39
N SER A 5 6.64 7.57 0.83
CA SER A 5 6.28 8.62 -0.13
C SER A 5 5.56 8.06 -1.35
N LYS A 6 6.07 6.97 -1.93
CA LYS A 6 5.42 6.27 -3.04
C LYS A 6 4.00 5.79 -2.67
N ALA A 7 3.81 5.22 -1.49
CA ALA A 7 2.49 4.81 -1.01
C ALA A 7 1.54 6.00 -0.90
N CYS A 8 1.96 7.10 -0.27
CA CYS A 8 1.17 8.32 -0.17
C CYS A 8 0.82 8.91 -1.54
N ASP A 9 1.76 8.95 -2.48
CA ASP A 9 1.53 9.46 -3.84
C ASP A 9 0.48 8.64 -4.59
N LEU A 10 0.45 7.31 -4.40
CA LEU A 10 -0.59 6.46 -4.98
C LEU A 10 -1.98 6.76 -4.39
N VAL A 11 -2.06 7.09 -3.10
CA VAL A 11 -3.32 7.55 -2.47
C VAL A 11 -3.76 8.87 -3.08
N PHE A 12 -2.85 9.84 -3.22
CA PHE A 12 -3.18 11.13 -3.82
C PHE A 12 -3.66 11.02 -5.27
N LYS A 13 -3.06 10.13 -6.08
CA LYS A 13 -3.58 9.84 -7.43
C LYS A 13 -5.02 9.33 -7.44
N LYS A 14 -5.39 8.47 -6.47
CA LYS A 14 -6.77 7.99 -6.31
C LYS A 14 -7.70 9.12 -5.87
N VAL A 15 -7.26 9.97 -4.94
CA VAL A 15 -7.99 11.16 -4.47
C VAL A 15 -8.26 12.12 -5.63
N GLU A 16 -7.24 12.44 -6.42
CA GLU A 16 -7.35 13.30 -7.61
C GLU A 16 -8.36 12.73 -8.61
N ASN A 17 -8.35 11.42 -8.84
CA ASN A 17 -9.30 10.77 -9.73
C ASN A 17 -10.75 10.94 -9.25
N ILE A 18 -11.04 10.75 -7.95
CA ILE A 18 -12.39 10.96 -7.41
C ILE A 18 -12.77 12.44 -7.49
N ALA A 19 -11.85 13.32 -7.09
CA ALA A 19 -12.09 14.75 -7.08
C ALA A 19 -12.39 15.28 -8.49
N ASN A 20 -11.62 14.89 -9.50
CA ASN A 20 -11.78 15.38 -10.87
C ASN A 20 -13.06 14.90 -11.55
N ASN A 21 -13.62 13.76 -11.12
CA ASN A 21 -14.82 13.16 -11.71
C ASN A 21 -16.12 13.40 -10.91
N ARG A 22 -16.12 14.38 -9.99
CA ARG A 22 -17.22 14.60 -9.02
C ARG A 22 -18.48 15.29 -9.55
N GLY A 23 -18.46 15.84 -10.76
CA GLY A 23 -19.54 16.70 -11.26
C GLY A 23 -20.91 16.04 -11.20
N GLY A 24 -21.86 16.66 -10.49
CA GLY A 24 -23.21 16.14 -10.28
C GLY A 24 -23.30 15.01 -9.24
N LYS A 25 -22.23 14.72 -8.50
CA LYS A 25 -22.13 13.69 -7.46
C LYS A 25 -21.35 14.17 -6.24
N GLU A 26 -21.30 15.48 -5.98
CA GLU A 26 -20.35 16.12 -5.06
C GLU A 26 -20.36 15.52 -3.65
N HIS A 27 -21.55 15.35 -3.06
CA HIS A 27 -21.70 14.74 -1.74
C HIS A 27 -21.28 13.26 -1.73
N GLN A 28 -21.63 12.52 -2.78
CA GLN A 28 -21.23 11.11 -2.89
C GLN A 28 -19.71 10.98 -3.03
N SER A 29 -19.10 11.81 -3.88
CA SER A 29 -17.64 11.85 -4.06
C SER A 29 -16.91 12.23 -2.76
N TYR A 30 -17.47 13.12 -1.94
CA TYR A 30 -16.93 13.41 -0.61
C TYR A 30 -16.94 12.17 0.30
N LEU A 31 -18.05 11.43 0.35
CA LEU A 31 -18.14 10.20 1.14
C LEU A 31 -17.18 9.12 0.61
N ASP A 32 -17.02 9.03 -0.70
CA ASP A 32 -16.10 8.08 -1.33
C ASP A 32 -14.65 8.42 -1.00
N LEU A 33 -14.28 9.71 -0.98
CA LEU A 33 -12.97 10.17 -0.50
C LEU A 33 -12.73 9.80 0.97
N TYR A 34 -13.72 10.02 1.83
CA TYR A 34 -13.59 9.69 3.26
C TYR A 34 -13.33 8.19 3.48
N ARG A 35 -14.07 7.33 2.78
CA ARG A 35 -13.86 5.87 2.84
C ARG A 35 -12.50 5.47 2.28
N LEU A 36 -12.13 6.02 1.12
CA LEU A 36 -10.83 5.77 0.50
C LEU A 36 -9.68 6.08 1.46
N ILE A 37 -9.71 7.24 2.12
CA ILE A 37 -8.66 7.63 3.06
C ILE A 37 -8.55 6.62 4.21
N GLY A 38 -9.67 6.19 4.79
CA GLY A 38 -9.67 5.19 5.87
C GLY A 38 -9.14 3.82 5.42
N GLU A 39 -9.53 3.36 4.23
CA GLU A 39 -9.04 2.10 3.67
C GLU A 39 -7.54 2.13 3.37
N GLU A 40 -7.05 3.23 2.81
CA GLU A 40 -5.64 3.38 2.46
C GLU A 40 -4.76 3.62 3.71
N ASP A 41 -5.27 4.31 4.73
CA ASP A 41 -4.60 4.46 6.04
C ASP A 41 -4.36 3.09 6.70
N ALA A 42 -5.36 2.20 6.67
CA ALA A 42 -5.21 0.83 7.17
C ALA A 42 -4.09 0.06 6.44
N LYS A 43 -4.00 0.18 5.10
CA LYS A 43 -2.94 -0.45 4.30
C LYS A 43 -1.57 0.15 4.63
N ILE A 44 -1.47 1.47 4.79
CA ILE A 44 -0.24 2.15 5.20
C ILE A 44 0.21 1.65 6.58
N ALA A 45 -0.72 1.49 7.52
CA ALA A 45 -0.42 0.94 8.83
C ALA A 45 0.09 -0.50 8.76
N GLU A 46 -0.54 -1.35 7.94
CA GLU A 46 -0.08 -2.72 7.70
C GLU A 46 1.34 -2.76 7.16
N MET A 47 1.72 -1.84 6.27
CA MET A 47 3.07 -1.79 5.68
C MET A 47 4.14 -1.18 6.59
N PHE A 48 3.81 -0.13 7.35
CA PHE A 48 4.83 0.73 7.96
C PHE A 48 4.76 0.85 9.49
N ASN A 49 3.61 0.62 10.10
CA ASN A 49 3.47 0.86 11.54
C ASN A 49 4.08 -0.26 12.38
N ASN A 50 4.85 0.15 13.41
CA ASN A 50 5.46 -0.70 14.43
C ASN A 50 6.19 -1.95 13.89
N PRO A 51 7.25 -1.76 13.06
CA PRO A 51 8.07 -2.88 12.62
C PRO A 51 8.83 -3.47 13.81
N THR A 52 8.68 -4.77 13.99
CA THR A 52 9.39 -5.58 15.00
C THR A 52 10.04 -6.77 14.32
N ARG A 53 10.99 -7.43 14.99
CA ARG A 53 11.64 -8.64 14.44
C ARG A 53 10.64 -9.72 14.03
N ASN A 54 9.53 -9.85 14.74
CA ASN A 54 8.54 -10.90 14.51
C ASN A 54 7.54 -10.57 13.38
N ASN A 55 7.43 -9.31 12.97
CA ASN A 55 6.44 -8.90 11.95
C ASN A 55 7.07 -8.29 10.69
N VAL A 56 8.38 -8.04 10.66
CA VAL A 56 9.03 -7.36 9.54
C VAL A 56 8.89 -8.11 8.22
N LEU A 57 8.92 -9.45 8.23
CA LEU A 57 8.66 -10.26 7.03
C LEU A 57 7.25 -10.03 6.50
N MET A 58 6.25 -9.99 7.37
CA MET A 58 4.87 -9.65 6.97
C MET A 58 4.75 -8.22 6.43
N LYS A 59 5.53 -7.27 6.95
CA LYS A 59 5.58 -5.90 6.38
C LYS A 59 6.05 -5.92 4.92
N ILE A 60 7.07 -6.73 4.61
CA ILE A 60 7.58 -6.90 3.24
C ILE A 60 6.51 -7.53 2.35
N VAL A 61 5.79 -8.55 2.84
CA VAL A 61 4.64 -9.15 2.13
C VAL A 61 3.59 -8.09 1.80
N PHE A 62 3.19 -7.25 2.76
CA PHE A 62 2.21 -6.19 2.50
C PHE A 62 2.73 -5.13 1.53
N LEU A 63 3.99 -4.74 1.63
CA LEU A 63 4.62 -3.82 0.68
C LEU A 63 4.57 -4.38 -0.76
N LYS A 64 4.80 -5.69 -0.92
CA LYS A 64 4.74 -6.36 -2.22
C LYS A 64 3.30 -6.51 -2.71
N LYS A 65 2.39 -6.99 -1.85
CA LYS A 65 0.95 -7.15 -2.10
C LYS A 65 0.30 -5.86 -2.59
N TYR A 66 0.66 -4.72 -1.97
CA TYR A 66 0.12 -3.41 -2.33
C TYR A 66 0.89 -2.70 -3.45
N GLY A 67 1.84 -3.39 -4.10
CA GLY A 67 2.60 -2.86 -5.24
C GLY A 67 3.57 -1.73 -4.90
N ILE A 68 3.84 -1.52 -3.61
CA ILE A 68 4.79 -0.50 -3.14
C ILE A 68 6.22 -0.99 -3.38
N LEU A 69 6.50 -2.25 -3.08
CA LEU A 69 7.76 -2.93 -3.39
C LEU A 69 7.66 -3.64 -4.74
N SER A 70 8.53 -3.29 -5.69
CA SER A 70 8.61 -3.97 -7.00
C SER A 70 9.36 -5.31 -6.89
N ASP A 71 9.25 -6.16 -7.91
CA ASP A 71 10.06 -7.40 -8.02
C ASP A 71 11.55 -7.09 -8.00
N ASP A 72 12.00 -6.09 -8.76
CA ASP A 72 13.41 -5.67 -8.77
C ASP A 72 13.89 -5.24 -7.38
N GLN A 73 13.02 -4.58 -6.60
CA GLN A 73 13.36 -4.19 -5.24
C GLN A 73 13.36 -5.39 -4.28
N LEU A 74 12.50 -6.39 -4.51
CA LEU A 74 12.44 -7.62 -3.73
C LEU A 74 13.71 -8.46 -3.92
N HIS A 75 14.30 -8.45 -5.12
CA HIS A 75 15.57 -9.14 -5.41
C HIS A 75 16.78 -8.64 -4.59
N PHE A 76 16.70 -7.48 -3.93
CA PHE A 76 17.74 -7.01 -3.01
C PHE A 76 17.69 -7.68 -1.63
N PHE A 77 16.63 -8.43 -1.31
CA PHE A 77 16.53 -9.20 -0.07
C PHE A 77 17.19 -10.58 -0.21
N SER A 78 17.40 -11.29 0.91
CA SER A 78 17.89 -12.66 0.87
C SER A 78 16.92 -13.60 0.15
N GLU A 79 17.43 -14.68 -0.44
CA GLU A 79 16.61 -15.73 -1.08
C GLU A 79 15.51 -16.23 -0.12
N GLU A 80 15.84 -16.50 1.13
CA GLU A 80 14.87 -16.89 2.17
C GLU A 80 13.70 -15.88 2.32
N THR A 81 14.00 -14.57 2.25
CA THR A 81 12.96 -13.53 2.33
C THR A 81 12.12 -13.50 1.06
N GLN A 82 12.73 -13.67 -0.11
CA GLN A 82 12.03 -13.69 -1.40
C GLN A 82 11.07 -14.88 -1.46
N GLU A 83 11.54 -16.07 -1.08
CA GLU A 83 10.73 -17.29 -1.02
C GLU A 83 9.54 -17.16 -0.06
N PHE A 84 9.78 -16.64 1.15
CA PHE A 84 8.71 -16.39 2.12
C PHE A 84 7.63 -15.44 1.58
N VAL A 85 8.04 -14.39 0.88
CA VAL A 85 7.10 -13.43 0.28
C VAL A 85 6.30 -14.08 -0.85
N SER A 86 6.96 -14.83 -1.74
CA SER A 86 6.29 -15.52 -2.84
C SER A 86 5.31 -16.57 -2.34
N SER A 87 5.68 -17.38 -1.35
CA SER A 87 4.81 -18.44 -0.81
C SER A 87 3.50 -17.92 -0.23
N LEU A 88 3.48 -16.69 0.30
CA LEU A 88 2.28 -16.08 0.88
C LEU A 88 1.43 -15.29 -0.12
N LEU A 89 1.94 -15.03 -1.33
CA LEU A 89 1.23 -14.30 -2.38
C LEU A 89 0.69 -15.20 -3.49
N GLU A 90 1.17 -16.45 -3.57
CA GLU A 90 0.69 -17.49 -4.49
C GLU A 90 -0.51 -18.30 -3.93
N GLU A 91 -0.89 -18.08 -2.66
CA GLU A 91 -2.12 -18.61 -2.03
C GLU A 91 -3.33 -17.67 -2.23
#